data_AF-A0A0X8JLU1-F1
#
_entry.id   AF-A0A0X8JLU1-F1
#
_cell.length_a   1.000
_cell.length_b   1.000
_cell.length_c   1.000
_cell.angle_alpha   90.00
_cell.angle_beta   90.00
_cell.angle_gamma   90.00
#
_symmetry.space_group_name_H-M   'P 1'
#
loop_
_entity.id
_entity.type
_entity.pdbx_description
1 polymer ?
#
loop_
_entity_poly.entity_id
_entity_poly.type
_entity_poly.pdbx_seq_one_letter_code
_entity_poly.pdbx_strand_id
1 'polypeptide(L)'
;MNLPPILICTLPKSGSVFLAKKIGASLNLAWKYIDTADFPYSQYDAGKLFDFVNTGGIAQAHLQPSIVNIAALCLSVRKMILNIRDPRNALISWIHYMDHINRQIEGKPSSVRFSPQTAPYISASWTSSGFSEKFEICYKFFYRECIVWLIQWFKFLNIDFKRERERERESL
;
A
#
# COMPACT_ATOMS: atom_id res chain seq x y z
N MET A 1 3.77 8.90 -28.38
CA MET A 1 4.70 9.26 -27.29
C MET A 1 4.59 8.19 -26.22
N ASN A 2 5.66 7.44 -25.94
CA ASN A 2 5.67 6.53 -24.78
C ASN A 2 5.99 7.36 -23.53
N LEU A 3 4.99 7.58 -22.69
CA LEU A 3 5.19 8.17 -21.37
C LEU A 3 5.99 7.19 -20.50
N PRO A 4 6.89 7.70 -19.64
CA PRO A 4 7.60 6.84 -18.71
C PRO A 4 6.62 6.16 -17.74
N PRO A 5 6.93 4.93 -17.29
CA PRO A 5 6.11 4.23 -16.30
C PRO A 5 5.96 5.05 -15.02
N ILE A 6 4.74 5.08 -14.47
CA ILE A 6 4.43 5.75 -13.19
C ILE A 6 4.23 4.69 -12.11
N LEU A 7 5.13 4.66 -11.14
CA LEU A 7 4.99 3.82 -9.96
C LEU A 7 4.52 4.63 -8.76
N ILE A 8 3.40 4.23 -8.16
CA ILE A 8 2.91 4.72 -6.88
C ILE A 8 3.15 3.65 -5.81
N CYS A 9 4.22 3.81 -5.04
CA CYS A 9 4.46 3.01 -3.84
C CYS A 9 3.71 3.65 -2.67
N THR A 10 2.93 2.87 -1.92
CA THR A 10 1.97 3.47 -1.01
C THR A 10 1.65 2.64 0.22
N LEU A 11 1.34 3.32 1.32
CA LEU A 11 0.71 2.70 2.47
C LEU A 11 -0.69 2.21 2.08
N PRO A 12 -1.15 1.02 2.50
CA PRO A 12 -2.53 0.61 2.29
C PRO A 12 -3.52 1.64 2.84
N LYS A 13 -4.67 1.75 2.16
CA LYS A 13 -5.76 2.69 2.53
C LYS A 13 -5.34 4.17 2.53
N SER A 14 -4.39 4.55 1.68
CA SER A 14 -3.97 5.94 1.44
C SER A 14 -4.76 6.66 0.33
N GLY A 15 -5.78 6.02 -0.25
CA GLY A 15 -6.47 6.53 -1.45
C GLY A 15 -5.73 6.28 -2.77
N SER A 16 -4.67 5.47 -2.74
CA SER A 16 -3.80 5.20 -3.89
C SER A 16 -4.52 4.65 -5.12
N VAL A 17 -5.53 3.78 -4.96
CA VAL A 17 -6.31 3.25 -6.09
C VAL A 17 -7.06 4.35 -6.83
N PHE A 18 -7.66 5.29 -6.10
CA PHE A 18 -8.34 6.45 -6.71
C PHE A 18 -7.33 7.32 -7.46
N LEU A 19 -6.20 7.64 -6.82
CA LEU A 19 -5.14 8.45 -7.41
C LEU A 19 -4.59 7.81 -8.70
N ALA A 20 -4.22 6.53 -8.64
CA ALA A 20 -3.68 5.79 -9.76
C ALA A 20 -4.69 5.69 -10.93
N LYS A 21 -5.97 5.44 -10.64
CA LYS A 21 -7.02 5.43 -11.68
C LYS A 21 -7.23 6.78 -12.33
N LYS A 22 -7.21 7.87 -11.56
CA LYS A 22 -7.37 9.24 -12.08
C LYS A 22 -6.18 9.65 -12.94
N ILE A 23 -4.96 9.46 -12.45
CA ILE A 23 -3.74 9.72 -13.23
C ILE A 23 -3.71 8.86 -14.49
N GLY A 24 -4.01 7.57 -14.35
CA GLY A 24 -4.04 6.63 -15.48
C GLY A 24 -5.03 7.06 -16.56
N ALA A 25 -6.25 7.42 -16.18
CA ALA A 25 -7.26 7.91 -17.13
C ALA A 25 -6.85 9.23 -17.79
N SER A 26 -6.33 10.19 -17.02
CA SER A 26 -5.93 11.50 -17.55
C SER A 26 -4.74 11.44 -18.51
N LEU A 27 -3.84 10.48 -18.32
CA LEU A 27 -2.64 10.30 -19.15
C LEU A 27 -2.77 9.16 -20.16
N ASN A 28 -3.94 8.52 -20.25
CA ASN A 28 -4.20 7.33 -21.05
C ASN A 28 -3.17 6.20 -20.82
N LEU A 29 -2.86 5.93 -19.54
CA LEU A 29 -1.94 4.88 -19.11
C LEU A 29 -2.71 3.63 -18.69
N ALA A 30 -2.28 2.46 -19.18
CA ALA A 30 -2.82 1.18 -18.75
C ALA A 30 -2.39 0.85 -17.30
N TRP A 31 -3.30 0.23 -16.55
CA TRP A 31 -2.98 -0.31 -15.23
C TRP A 31 -2.06 -1.53 -15.37
N LYS A 32 -1.01 -1.59 -14.54
CA LYS A 32 -0.05 -2.69 -14.50
C LYS A 32 0.07 -3.21 -13.06
N TYR A 33 0.24 -4.51 -12.93
CA TYR A 33 0.60 -5.17 -11.67
C TYR A 33 2.09 -5.46 -11.73
N ILE A 34 2.83 -5.27 -10.64
CA ILE A 34 4.30 -5.38 -10.64
C ILE A 34 4.85 -6.19 -9.47
N ASP A 35 4.00 -6.61 -8.55
CA ASP A 35 4.38 -7.31 -7.32
C ASP A 35 3.80 -8.73 -7.27
N THR A 36 4.41 -9.54 -6.40
CA THR A 36 4.08 -10.96 -6.16
C THR A 36 3.14 -11.16 -4.99
N ALA A 37 3.11 -10.22 -4.04
CA ALA A 37 2.47 -10.39 -2.75
C ALA A 37 1.81 -9.11 -2.25
N ASP A 38 0.90 -9.28 -1.30
CA ASP A 38 0.24 -8.18 -0.61
C ASP A 38 1.10 -7.64 0.55
N PHE A 39 0.65 -6.52 1.11
CA PHE A 39 1.23 -5.89 2.30
C PHE A 39 1.24 -6.82 3.52
N PRO A 40 2.28 -6.79 4.38
CA PRO A 40 3.38 -5.81 4.42
C PRO A 40 4.68 -6.27 3.75
N TYR A 41 4.69 -7.45 3.13
CA TYR A 41 5.92 -8.07 2.60
C TYR A 41 5.93 -8.12 1.06
N SER A 42 5.30 -7.15 0.41
CA SER A 42 5.23 -7.07 -1.04
C SER A 42 6.64 -6.99 -1.66
N GLN A 43 6.87 -7.84 -2.66
CA GLN A 43 8.11 -7.89 -3.43
C GLN A 43 7.78 -7.73 -4.92
N TYR A 44 8.74 -7.23 -5.68
CA TYR A 44 8.61 -7.20 -7.13
C TYR A 44 8.49 -8.61 -7.73
N ASP A 45 7.61 -8.71 -8.72
CA ASP A 45 7.62 -9.78 -9.69
C ASP A 45 8.52 -9.34 -10.85
N ALA A 46 9.63 -10.04 -11.06
CA ALA A 46 10.64 -9.65 -12.04
C ALA A 46 10.08 -9.57 -13.47
N GLY A 47 9.22 -10.52 -13.86
CA GLY A 47 8.62 -10.56 -15.19
C GLY A 47 7.66 -9.40 -15.41
N LYS A 48 6.82 -9.11 -14.40
CA LYS A 48 5.89 -7.98 -14.47
C LYS A 48 6.58 -6.63 -14.40
N LEU A 49 7.64 -6.51 -13.60
CA LEU A 49 8.45 -5.30 -13.55
C LEU A 49 9.12 -5.03 -14.90
N PHE A 50 9.68 -6.06 -15.54
CA PHE A 50 10.24 -5.96 -16.88
C PHE A 50 9.20 -5.51 -17.92
N ASP A 51 8.00 -6.09 -17.91
CA ASP A 51 6.90 -5.66 -18.78
C ASP A 51 6.51 -4.19 -18.52
N PHE A 52 6.37 -3.80 -17.26
CA PHE A 52 6.01 -2.44 -16.87
C PHE A 52 7.03 -1.39 -17.34
N VAL A 53 8.32 -1.70 -17.23
CA VAL A 53 9.39 -0.78 -17.66
C VAL A 53 9.42 -0.63 -19.18
N ASN A 54 9.20 -1.72 -19.93
CA ASN A 54 9.29 -1.71 -21.38
C ASN A 54 8.03 -1.19 -22.07
N THR A 55 6.86 -1.47 -21.50
CA THR A 55 5.56 -1.10 -22.10
C THR A 55 4.96 0.17 -21.53
N GLY A 56 5.51 0.67 -20.41
CA GLY A 56 4.97 1.82 -19.69
C GLY A 56 3.67 1.49 -18.96
N GLY A 57 2.98 2.55 -18.52
CA GLY A 57 1.70 2.44 -17.80
C GLY A 57 1.76 3.01 -16.38
N ILE A 58 0.78 2.66 -15.57
CA ILE A 58 0.70 3.05 -14.16
C ILE A 58 0.53 1.82 -13.27
N ALA A 59 1.33 1.74 -12.21
CA ALA A 59 1.27 0.68 -11.23
C ALA A 59 1.17 1.25 -9.82
N GLN A 60 0.48 0.51 -8.94
CA GLN A 60 0.40 0.80 -7.52
C GLN A 60 0.81 -0.45 -6.75
N ALA A 61 1.70 -0.27 -5.77
CA ALA A 61 2.19 -1.37 -4.94
C ALA A 61 2.40 -0.94 -3.48
N HIS A 62 2.49 -1.91 -2.57
CA HIS A 62 2.68 -1.70 -1.13
C HIS A 62 4.10 -2.06 -0.66
N LEU A 63 5.09 -1.92 -1.55
CA LEU A 63 6.47 -2.37 -1.36
C LEU A 63 7.11 -1.75 -0.10
N GLN A 64 7.77 -2.57 0.71
CA GLN A 64 8.72 -2.09 1.71
C GLN A 64 10.09 -1.80 1.07
N PRO A 65 10.93 -0.92 1.65
CA PRO A 65 12.27 -0.62 1.13
C PRO A 65 13.28 -1.71 1.54
N SER A 66 12.98 -2.96 1.20
CA SER A 66 13.94 -4.06 1.34
C SER A 66 15.10 -3.90 0.36
N ILE A 67 16.25 -4.52 0.64
CA ILE A 67 17.42 -4.48 -0.26
C ILE A 67 17.03 -4.90 -1.68
N VAL A 68 16.21 -5.95 -1.81
CA VAL A 68 15.73 -6.46 -3.11
C VAL A 68 14.85 -5.44 -3.82
N ASN A 69 13.87 -4.84 -3.12
CA ASN A 69 12.97 -3.86 -3.73
C ASN A 69 13.71 -2.57 -4.12
N ILE A 70 14.64 -2.10 -3.29
CA ILE A 70 15.45 -0.93 -3.60
C ILE A 70 16.38 -1.19 -4.79
N ALA A 71 17.04 -2.34 -4.85
CA ALA A 71 17.87 -2.70 -6.00
C ALA A 71 17.05 -2.73 -7.30
N ALA A 72 15.87 -3.35 -7.26
CA ALA A 72 14.94 -3.37 -8.39
C ALA A 72 14.50 -1.94 -8.79
N LEU A 73 14.12 -1.10 -7.82
CA LEU A 73 13.76 0.30 -8.08
C LEU A 73 14.91 1.06 -8.77
N CYS A 74 16.12 1.00 -8.22
CA CYS A 74 17.28 1.71 -8.74
C CYS A 74 17.67 1.27 -10.15
N LEU A 75 17.46 0.00 -10.50
CA LEU A 75 17.81 -0.56 -11.80
C LEU A 75 16.72 -0.40 -12.86
N SER A 76 15.46 -0.26 -12.45
CA SER A 76 14.31 -0.41 -13.36
C SER A 76 13.40 0.81 -13.43
N VAL A 77 13.23 1.54 -12.32
CA VAL A 77 12.22 2.61 -12.23
C VAL A 77 12.90 3.95 -11.94
N ARG A 78 12.88 4.86 -12.92
CA ARG A 78 13.55 6.17 -12.80
C ARG A 78 12.95 7.06 -11.71
N LYS A 79 11.63 7.01 -11.51
CA LYS A 79 10.92 7.82 -10.52
C LYS A 79 9.77 7.03 -9.90
N MET A 80 9.62 7.18 -8.60
CA MET A 80 8.55 6.60 -7.82
C MET A 80 7.88 7.68 -6.98
N ILE A 81 6.56 7.62 -6.90
CA ILE A 81 5.77 8.43 -5.98
C ILE A 81 5.58 7.61 -4.70
N LEU A 82 6.07 8.11 -3.58
CA LEU A 82 5.79 7.53 -2.26
C LEU A 82 4.55 8.23 -1.66
N ASN A 83 3.42 7.54 -1.63
CA ASN A 83 2.16 8.06 -1.10
C ASN A 83 1.86 7.51 0.30
N ILE A 84 1.94 8.37 1.31
CA ILE A 84 1.76 8.03 2.73
C ILE A 84 0.44 8.59 3.28
N ARG A 85 -0.05 7.99 4.37
CA ARG A 85 -1.21 8.46 5.12
C ARG A 85 -0.94 8.29 6.61
N ASP A 86 -1.58 9.12 7.44
CA ASP A 86 -1.63 8.86 8.89
C ASP A 86 -2.14 7.42 9.15
N PRO A 87 -1.35 6.59 9.84
CA PRO A 87 -1.70 5.19 10.09
C PRO A 87 -2.98 5.02 10.93
N ARG A 88 -3.34 6.03 11.75
CA ARG A 88 -4.60 6.03 12.53
C ARG A 88 -5.80 6.08 11.58
N ASN A 89 -5.73 6.93 10.57
CA ASN A 89 -6.78 7.06 9.55
C ASN A 89 -6.82 5.83 8.62
N ALA A 90 -5.65 5.25 8.31
CA ALA A 90 -5.56 4.01 7.56
C ALA A 90 -6.24 2.84 8.30
N LEU A 91 -6.04 2.73 9.61
CA LEU A 91 -6.66 1.73 10.48
C LEU A 91 -8.18 1.79 10.44
N ILE A 92 -8.78 2.97 10.66
CA ILE A 92 -10.25 3.13 10.59
C ILE A 92 -10.77 2.76 9.19
N SER A 93 -10.06 3.19 8.14
CA SER A 93 -10.41 2.82 6.77
C SER A 93 -10.28 1.31 6.48
N TRP A 94 -9.35 0.63 7.14
CA TRP A 94 -9.18 -0.82 7.04
C TRP A 94 -10.33 -1.57 7.72
N ILE A 95 -10.77 -1.14 8.91
CA ILE A 95 -11.92 -1.72 9.61
C ILE A 95 -13.16 -1.70 8.71
N HIS A 96 -13.50 -0.54 8.14
CA HIS A 96 -14.65 -0.42 7.24
C HIS A 96 -14.49 -1.24 5.94
N TYR A 97 -13.27 -1.36 5.44
CA TYR A 97 -12.99 -2.22 4.31
C TYR A 97 -13.25 -3.69 4.65
N MET A 98 -12.84 -4.14 5.84
CA MET A 98 -13.08 -5.51 6.29
C MET A 98 -14.53 -5.78 6.65
N ASP A 99 -15.28 -4.79 7.13
CA ASP A 99 -16.75 -4.89 7.22
C ASP A 99 -17.37 -5.11 5.83
N HIS A 100 -16.94 -4.35 4.83
CA HIS A 100 -17.45 -4.50 3.47
C HIS A 100 -17.15 -5.89 2.89
N ILE A 101 -15.90 -6.35 3.02
CA ILE A 101 -15.49 -7.67 2.53
C ILE A 101 -16.23 -8.78 3.28
N ASN A 102 -16.28 -8.75 4.62
CA ASN A 102 -16.96 -9.81 5.38
C ASN A 102 -18.47 -9.89 5.07
N ARG A 103 -19.14 -8.77 4.78
CA ARG A 103 -20.53 -8.77 4.31
C ARG A 103 -20.71 -9.37 2.92
N GLN A 104 -19.75 -9.20 2.02
CA GLN A 104 -19.83 -9.75 0.66
C GLN A 104 -19.72 -11.28 0.63
N ILE A 105 -19.12 -11.86 1.67
CA ILE A 105 -18.70 -13.27 1.69
C ILE A 105 -19.53 -14.07 2.68
N GLU A 106 -20.38 -13.41 3.46
CA GLU A 106 -21.35 -14.02 4.35
C GLU A 106 -22.23 -14.99 3.55
N GLY A 107 -22.18 -16.27 3.93
CA GLY A 107 -22.84 -17.36 3.20
C GLY A 107 -22.17 -17.81 1.89
N LYS A 108 -21.03 -17.21 1.48
CA LYS A 108 -20.26 -17.56 0.26
C LYS A 108 -18.74 -17.48 0.45
N PRO A 109 -18.15 -18.20 1.43
CA PRO A 109 -16.73 -18.08 1.79
C PRO A 109 -15.74 -18.47 0.66
N SER A 110 -16.16 -19.29 -0.31
CA SER A 110 -15.33 -19.69 -1.46
C SER A 110 -15.14 -18.59 -2.53
N SER A 111 -15.85 -17.47 -2.43
CA SER A 111 -15.79 -16.37 -3.42
C SER A 111 -14.66 -15.37 -3.18
N VAL A 112 -13.91 -15.50 -2.09
CA VAL A 112 -12.84 -14.57 -1.73
C VAL A 112 -11.52 -15.05 -2.28
N ARG A 113 -10.82 -14.16 -2.99
CA ARG A 113 -9.40 -14.35 -3.24
C ARG A 113 -8.68 -14.24 -1.90
N PHE A 114 -8.41 -15.40 -1.28
CA PHE A 114 -7.63 -15.45 -0.06
C PHE A 114 -6.29 -14.75 -0.29
N SER A 115 -6.02 -13.76 0.53
CA SER A 115 -4.72 -13.14 0.56
C SER A 115 -4.16 -13.12 1.97
N PRO A 116 -2.85 -13.30 2.16
CA PRO A 116 -2.24 -13.24 3.49
C PRO A 116 -2.57 -11.94 4.23
N GLN A 117 -2.78 -10.85 3.50
CA GLN A 117 -3.17 -9.55 4.06
C GLN A 117 -4.59 -9.56 4.63
N THR A 118 -5.53 -10.31 4.06
CA THR A 118 -6.94 -10.30 4.50
C THR A 118 -7.28 -11.45 5.43
N ALA A 119 -6.52 -12.55 5.37
CA ALA A 119 -6.77 -13.77 6.13
C ALA A 119 -7.00 -13.57 7.64
N PRO A 120 -6.30 -12.67 8.37
CA PRO A 120 -6.54 -12.48 9.81
C PRO A 120 -7.93 -11.89 10.15
N TYR A 121 -8.62 -11.31 9.18
CA TYR A 121 -9.88 -10.56 9.37
C TYR A 121 -11.10 -11.28 8.78
N ILE A 122 -10.89 -12.38 8.05
CA ILE A 122 -11.97 -13.19 7.51
C ILE A 122 -12.41 -14.17 8.59
N SER A 123 -13.53 -13.92 9.24
CA SER A 123 -14.12 -14.84 10.21
C SER A 123 -15.64 -14.80 10.18
N ALA A 124 -16.28 -15.93 10.51
CA ALA A 124 -17.74 -16.00 10.65
C ALA A 124 -18.27 -15.08 11.77
N SER A 125 -17.41 -14.68 12.71
CA SER A 125 -17.76 -13.77 13.81
C SER A 125 -17.51 -12.31 13.49
N TRP A 126 -16.85 -11.96 12.37
CA TRP A 126 -16.52 -10.56 12.07
C TRP A 126 -17.78 -9.69 11.97
N THR A 127 -18.83 -10.19 11.33
CA THR A 127 -20.07 -9.43 11.14
C THR A 127 -20.82 -9.19 12.46
N SER A 128 -20.70 -10.12 13.43
CA SER A 128 -21.31 -10.00 14.76
C SER A 128 -20.42 -9.28 15.79
N SER A 129 -19.12 -9.14 15.55
CA SER A 129 -18.18 -8.45 16.44
C SER A 129 -18.45 -6.95 16.56
N GLY A 130 -18.28 -6.43 17.78
CA GLY A 130 -18.34 -5.00 18.06
C GLY A 130 -17.12 -4.24 17.50
N PHE A 131 -17.22 -2.91 17.45
CA PHE A 131 -16.12 -2.07 16.95
C PHE A 131 -14.82 -2.28 17.73
N SER A 132 -14.89 -2.39 19.06
CA SER A 132 -13.70 -2.56 19.92
C SER A 132 -12.92 -3.83 19.56
N GLU A 133 -13.59 -4.95 19.31
CA GLU A 133 -12.95 -6.21 18.94
C GLU A 133 -12.27 -6.10 17.57
N LYS A 134 -12.98 -5.52 16.59
CA LYS A 134 -12.45 -5.26 15.25
C LYS A 134 -11.23 -4.34 15.30
N PHE A 135 -11.29 -3.31 16.15
CA PHE A 135 -10.19 -2.38 16.37
C PHE A 135 -8.96 -3.10 16.90
N GLU A 136 -9.08 -3.94 17.94
CA GLU A 136 -7.95 -4.68 18.51
C GLU A 136 -7.30 -5.62 17.47
N ILE A 137 -8.10 -6.35 16.69
CA ILE A 137 -7.58 -7.23 15.63
C ILE A 137 -6.83 -6.40 14.58
N CYS A 138 -7.42 -5.32 14.08
CA CYS A 138 -6.78 -4.47 13.09
C CYS A 138 -5.56 -3.73 13.65
N TYR A 139 -5.58 -3.34 14.92
CA TYR A 139 -4.44 -2.72 15.58
C TYR A 139 -3.24 -3.68 15.58
N LYS A 140 -3.49 -4.93 15.98
CA LYS A 140 -2.46 -5.97 16.08
C LYS A 140 -1.84 -6.35 14.73
N PHE A 141 -2.66 -6.53 13.70
CA PHE A 141 -2.22 -7.12 12.43
C PHE A 141 -2.04 -6.13 11.28
N PHE A 142 -2.66 -4.95 11.34
CA PHE A 142 -2.59 -3.95 10.26
C PHE A 142 -1.86 -2.67 10.71
N TYR A 143 -2.29 -2.06 11.81
CA TYR A 143 -1.74 -0.78 12.27
C TYR A 143 -0.24 -0.89 12.58
N ARG A 144 0.15 -1.93 13.33
CA ARG A 144 1.57 -2.20 13.63
C ARG A 144 2.42 -2.26 12.37
N GLU A 145 1.95 -2.99 11.36
CA GLU A 145 2.67 -3.15 10.09
C GLU A 145 2.73 -1.84 9.31
N CYS A 146 1.69 -1.00 9.39
CA CYS A 146 1.71 0.35 8.82
C CYS A 146 2.80 1.23 9.44
N ILE A 147 2.97 1.16 10.76
CA ILE A 147 4.04 1.87 11.48
C ILE A 147 5.41 1.37 11.05
N VAL A 148 5.60 0.05 10.99
CA VAL A 148 6.88 -0.56 10.56
C VAL A 148 7.23 -0.13 9.13
N TRP A 149 6.26 -0.20 8.21
CA TRP A 149 6.43 0.20 6.82
C TRP A 149 6.85 1.67 6.69
N LEU A 150 6.20 2.58 7.43
CA LEU A 150 6.54 4.01 7.44
C LEU A 150 7.95 4.24 7.99
N ILE A 151 8.29 3.62 9.13
CA ILE A 151 9.63 3.72 9.74
C ILE A 151 10.70 3.27 8.76
N GLN A 152 10.49 2.16 8.04
CA GLN A 152 11.44 1.64 7.06
C GLN A 152 11.67 2.65 5.93
N TRP A 153 10.61 3.24 5.37
CA TRP A 153 10.74 4.26 4.32
C TRP A 153 11.41 5.53 4.82
N PHE A 154 11.05 6.03 6.00
CA PHE A 154 11.67 7.23 6.57
C PHE A 154 13.14 7.04 6.87
N LYS A 155 13.53 5.85 7.36
CA LYS A 155 14.94 5.48 7.54
C LYS A 155 15.69 5.42 6.21
N PHE A 156 15.11 4.76 5.20
CA PHE A 156 15.73 4.67 3.88
C PHE A 156 15.94 6.04 3.23
N LEU A 157 14.95 6.93 3.36
CA LEU A 157 15.01 8.30 2.83
C LEU A 157 15.83 9.26 3.71
N ASN A 158 16.39 8.78 4.82
CA ASN A 158 17.13 9.58 5.80
C ASN A 158 16.36 10.84 6.26
N ILE A 159 15.06 10.70 6.51
CA ILE A 159 14.22 11.82 6.95
C ILE A 159 14.46 12.06 8.45
N ASP A 160 15.06 13.21 8.77
CA ASP A 160 15.24 13.67 10.14
C ASP A 160 14.13 14.63 10.57
N PHE A 161 13.10 14.08 11.20
CA PHE A 161 11.97 14.88 11.71
C PHE A 161 12.34 15.85 12.83
N LYS A 162 13.49 15.72 13.51
CA LYS A 162 13.91 16.71 14.52
C LYS A 162 14.41 17.97 13.84
N ARG A 163 15.31 17.81 12.87
CA ARG A 163 15.88 18.91 12.09
C ARG A 163 14.82 19.70 11.33
N GLU A 164 13.82 19.03 10.78
CA GLU A 164 12.72 19.73 10.07
C GLU A 164 11.86 20.58 11.02
N ARG A 165 11.58 20.12 12.24
CA ARG A 165 10.86 20.92 13.25
C ARG A 165 11.65 22.11 13.76
N GLU A 166 12.97 21.99 13.82
CA GLU A 166 13.86 23.11 14.20
C GLU A 166 13.85 24.19 13.11
N ARG A 167 13.93 23.79 11.82
CA ARG A 167 13.80 24.71 10.68
C ARG A 167 12.46 25.46 10.67
N GLU A 168 11.35 24.76 10.90
CA GLU A 168 10.02 25.38 10.95
C GLU A 168 9.93 26.42 12.08
N ARG A 169 10.61 26.20 13.21
CA ARG A 169 10.66 27.15 14.33
C ARG A 169 11.57 28.35 14.08
N GLU A 170 12.63 28.19 13.29
CA GLU A 170 13.52 29.28 12.88
C GLU A 170 12.91 30.16 11.77
N SER A 171 11.85 29.69 11.12
CA SER A 171 11.15 30.37 10.02
C SER A 171 9.92 31.20 10.47
N LEU A 172 9.61 31.18 11.77
CA LEU A 172 8.48 31.87 12.41
C LEU A 172 8.99 33.00 13.30
#